data_AF-A0A9X5BKJ5-F1
#
_entry.id   AF-A0A9X5BKJ5-F1
#
_cell.length_a   1.000
_cell.length_b   1.000
_cell.length_c   1.000
_cell.angle_alpha   90.00
_cell.angle_beta   90.00
_cell.angle_gamma   90.00
#
_symmetry.space_group_name_H-M   'P 1'
#
loop_
_entity.id
_entity.type
_entity.pdbx_description
1 polymer ?
#
loop_
_entity_poly.entity_id
_entity_poly.type
_entity_poly.pdbx_seq_one_letter_code
_entity_poly.pdbx_strand_id
1 'polypeptide(L)' 'MAKEVFRDYAEVNEKLLEGFTVAEVLTGINEEDSGMMLELERTIDNVTIGVDVIYNPICTEDSTPLMISQEYVKQID' A
#
# COMPACT_ATOMS: atom_id res chain seq x y z
N MET A 1 -2.48 -20.56 17.94
CA MET A 1 -1.73 -19.61 17.12
C MET A 1 -2.41 -19.53 15.78
N ALA A 2 -3.00 -18.39 15.44
CA ALA A 2 -3.60 -18.20 14.13
C ALA A 2 -2.47 -18.07 13.11
N LYS A 3 -2.47 -18.93 12.09
CA LYS A 3 -1.56 -18.83 10.95
C LYS A 3 -2.04 -17.62 10.14
N GLU A 4 -1.33 -16.50 10.22
CA GLU A 4 -1.60 -15.37 9.33
C GLU A 4 -1.35 -15.82 7.90
N VAL A 5 -2.43 -15.91 7.13
CA VAL A 5 -2.39 -16.24 5.71
C VAL A 5 -2.44 -14.90 4.99
N PHE A 6 -1.28 -14.42 4.53
CA PHE A 6 -1.23 -13.28 3.62
C PHE A 6 -2.04 -13.66 2.37
N ARG A 7 -3.11 -12.90 2.09
CA ARG A 7 -3.97 -13.08 0.91
C ARG A 7 -3.30 -12.40 -0.26
N ASP A 8 -3.20 -13.08 -1.40
CA ASP A 8 -2.79 -12.46 -2.66
C ASP A 8 -3.64 -11.21 -2.92
N TYR A 9 -3.00 -10.03 -2.95
CA TYR A 9 -3.59 -8.68 -2.99
C TYR A 9 -4.30 -8.33 -4.31
N ALA A 10 -4.74 -9.32 -5.09
CA ALA A 10 -5.34 -9.13 -6.41
C ALA A 10 -6.70 -8.38 -6.38
N GLU A 11 -7.29 -8.16 -5.20
CA GLU A 11 -8.54 -7.41 -5.05
C GLU A 11 -8.47 -6.45 -3.85
N VAL A 12 -7.86 -5.29 -4.04
CA VAL A 12 -8.00 -4.16 -3.10
C VAL A 12 -9.45 -3.66 -3.19
N ASN A 13 -10.33 -4.14 -2.31
CA ASN A 13 -11.70 -3.67 -2.17
C ASN A 13 -11.74 -2.41 -1.28
N GLU A 14 -12.60 -1.45 -1.58
CA GLU A 14 -12.87 -0.24 -0.79
C GLU A 14 -13.01 -0.53 0.72
N LYS A 15 -13.66 -1.65 1.09
CA LYS A 15 -13.79 -2.09 2.50
C LYS A 15 -12.48 -2.43 3.20
N LEU A 16 -11.44 -2.83 2.47
CA LEU A 16 -10.11 -3.12 3.03
C LEU A 16 -9.35 -1.84 3.33
N LEU A 17 -9.63 -0.76 2.58
CA LEU A 17 -9.02 0.56 2.79
C LEU A 17 -9.79 1.42 3.81
N GLU A 18 -10.95 0.95 4.26
CA GLU A 18 -11.77 1.67 5.24
C GLU A 18 -11.02 1.87 6.57
N GLY A 19 -10.89 3.14 6.97
CA GLY A 19 -10.20 3.53 8.20
C GLY A 19 -8.69 3.74 8.07
N PHE A 20 -8.12 3.59 6.87
CA PHE A 20 -6.78 4.10 6.57
C PHE A 20 -6.82 5.59 6.24
N THR A 21 -5.79 6.30 6.68
CA THR A 21 -5.50 7.68 6.29
C THR A 21 -4.37 7.70 5.28
N VAL A 22 -4.47 8.57 4.28
CA VAL A 22 -3.35 8.82 3.35
C VAL A 22 -2.29 9.62 4.11
N ALA A 23 -1.15 8.99 4.39
CA ALA A 23 -0.01 9.59 5.06
C ALA A 23 0.88 10.35 4.05
N GLU A 24 1.06 9.79 2.84
CA GLU A 24 1.86 10.40 1.78
C GLU A 24 1.25 10.11 0.40
N VAL A 25 1.39 11.08 -0.51
CA VAL A 25 1.11 10.92 -1.94
C VAL A 25 2.31 11.40 -2.73
N LEU A 26 2.91 10.51 -3.51
CA LEU A 26 3.95 10.86 -4.48
C LEU A 26 3.41 10.62 -5.89
N THR A 27 3.68 11.53 -6.81
CA THR A 27 3.36 11.41 -8.23
C THR A 27 4.64 11.50 -9.05
N GLY A 28 4.65 10.93 -10.25
CA GLY A 28 5.82 11.01 -11.11
C GLY A 28 6.94 10.02 -10.77
N ILE A 29 6.61 8.95 -10.03
CA ILE A 29 7.61 8.06 -9.43
C ILE A 29 8.32 7.13 -10.42
N ASN A 30 7.89 7.11 -11.69
CA ASN A 30 8.49 6.28 -12.74
C ASN A 30 9.25 7.15 -13.76
N GLU A 31 10.01 6.51 -14.65
CA GLU A 31 10.83 7.20 -15.66
C GLU A 31 10.02 8.09 -16.62
N GLU A 32 8.71 7.85 -16.72
CA GLU A 32 7.79 8.59 -17.60
C GLU A 32 6.92 9.62 -16.84
N ASP A 33 7.21 9.89 -15.57
CA ASP A 33 6.48 10.87 -14.75
C ASP A 33 4.96 10.60 -14.64
N SER A 34 4.55 9.34 -14.78
CA SER A 34 3.13 8.92 -14.85
C SER A 34 2.66 8.07 -13.65
N GLY A 35 3.59 7.57 -12.83
CA GLY A 35 3.28 6.72 -11.67
C GLY A 35 2.81 7.50 -10.45
N MET A 36 2.23 6.79 -9.48
CA MET A 36 1.80 7.32 -8.18
C MET A 36 2.10 6.33 -7.05
N MET A 37 2.52 6.83 -5.89
CA MET A 37 2.60 6.09 -4.63
C MET A 37 1.62 6.70 -3.63
N LEU A 38 0.92 5.85 -2.89
CA LEU A 38 0.11 6.21 -1.75
C LEU A 38 0.62 5.45 -0.54
N GLU A 39 1.10 6.15 0.47
CA GLU A 39 1.32 5.56 1.79
C GLU A 39 0.02 5.65 2.58
N LEU A 40 -0.52 4.50 2.97
CA LEU A 40 -1.75 4.39 3.75
C LEU A 40 -1.40 3.91 5.15
N GLU A 41 -1.75 4.70 6.15
CA GLU A 41 -1.55 4.35 7.56
C GLU A 41 -2.86 4.20 8.31
N ARG A 42 -2.89 3.28 9.28
CA ARG A 42 -3.96 3.18 10.26
C ARG A 42 -3.35 2.96 11.63
N THR A 43 -3.79 3.74 12.60
CA THR A 43 -3.41 3.54 14.00
C THR A 43 -4.46 2.74 14.73
N ILE A 44 -4.03 1.70 15.44
CA ILE A 44 -4.83 0.84 16.30
C ILE A 44 -4.12 0.76 17.65
N ASP A 45 -4.76 1.24 18.71
CA ASP A 45 -4.19 1.38 20.05
C ASP A 45 -2.86 2.15 20.03
N ASN A 46 -1.74 1.47 20.32
CA ASN A 46 -0.39 2.04 20.35
C ASN A 46 0.47 1.58 19.16
N VAL A 47 -0.16 1.19 18.05
CA VAL A 47 0.52 0.68 16.87
C VAL A 47 -0.04 1.36 15.62
N THR A 48 0.84 1.86 14.77
CA THR A 48 0.52 2.26 13.39
C THR A 48 0.90 1.14 12.45
N ILE A 49 -0.07 0.64 11.68
CA ILE A 49 0.18 -0.23 10.54
C ILE A 49 0.15 0.62 9.28
N GLY A 50 1.02 0.31 8.32
CA GLY A 50 1.02 1.02 7.04
C GLY A 50 1.32 0.13 5.85
N VAL A 51 0.86 0.58 4.70
CA VAL A 51 1.04 -0.08 3.41
C VAL A 51 1.30 0.96 2.33
N ASP A 52 2.32 0.69 1.50
CA ASP A 52 2.64 1.51 0.34
C ASP A 52 2.00 0.89 -0.90
N VAL A 53 1.09 1.64 -1.50
CA VAL A 53 0.38 1.26 -2.73
C VAL A 53 1.00 2.01 -3.90
N ILE A 54 1.53 1.29 -4.87
CA ILE A 54 2.10 1.86 -6.09
C ILE A 54 1.13 1.62 -7.24
N TYR A 55 0.73 2.70 -7.90
CA TYR A 55 0.11 2.67 -9.21
C TYR A 55 1.13 3.09 -10.27
N ASN A 56 1.54 2.16 -11.12
CA ASN A 56 2.39 2.41 -12.27
C ASN A 56 1.65 2.00 -13.56
N PRO A 57 1.06 2.94 -14.33
CA PRO A 57 0.32 2.60 -15.54
C PRO A 57 1.21 2.03 -16.66
N ILE A 58 2.54 2.21 -16.57
CA ILE A 58 3.52 1.76 -17.55
C ILE A 58 4.40 0.70 -16.90
N CYS A 59 3.87 -0.52 -16.87
CA CYS A 59 4.46 -1.67 -16.22
C CYS A 59 5.10 -2.62 -17.25
N THR A 60 6.22 -3.26 -16.88
CA THR A 60 6.85 -4.31 -17.70
C THR A 60 5.98 -5.57 -17.72
N GLU A 61 6.25 -6.52 -18.63
CA GLU A 61 5.46 -7.77 -18.76
C GLU A 61 5.40 -8.58 -17.45
N ASP A 62 6.37 -8.40 -16.55
CA ASP A 62 6.47 -9.10 -15.27
C ASP A 62 5.83 -8.34 -14.08
N SER A 63 5.13 -7.23 -14.33
CA SER A 63 4.55 -6.39 -13.27
C SER A 63 3.10 -6.00 -13.56
N THR A 64 2.34 -5.75 -12.50
CA THR A 64 0.95 -5.26 -12.60
C THR A 64 0.90 -3.74 -12.41
N PRO A 65 -0.07 -3.04 -13.01
CA PRO A 65 -0.18 -1.60 -12.85
C PRO A 65 -0.43 -1.14 -11.41
N LEU A 66 -1.01 -2.00 -10.58
CA LEU A 66 -1.21 -1.75 -9.15
C LEU A 66 -0.42 -2.79 -8.36
N MET A 67 0.40 -2.33 -7.42
CA MET A 67 1.27 -3.18 -6.60
C MET A 67 1.26 -2.70 -5.16
N ILE A 68 1.46 -3.64 -4.24
CA ILE A 68 1.83 -3.34 -2.85
C ILE A 68 3.34 -3.42 -2.76
N SER A 69 3.99 -2.31 -2.40
CA SER A 69 5.45 -2.22 -2.36
C SER A 69 6.01 -2.64 -1.01
N GLN A 70 5.38 -2.17 0.07
CA GLN A 70 5.85 -2.41 1.42
C GLN A 70 4.67 -2.45 2.39
N GLU A 71 4.79 -3.30 3.41
CA GLU A 71 3.92 -3.35 4.57
C GLU A 71 4.79 -3.17 5.82
N TYR A 72 4.33 -2.40 6.80
CA TYR A 72 5.10 -2.17 8.01
C TYR A 72 4.23 -1.93 9.24
N VAL A 73 4.88 -2.02 10.40
CA VAL A 73 4.30 -1.80 11.72
C VAL A 73 5.24 -0.88 12.51
N LYS A 74 4.72 0.24 13.03
CA LYS A 74 5.41 1.23 13.87
C LYS A 74 4.76 1.22 15.25
N GLN A 75 5.54 1.07 16.33
CA GLN A 75 5.03 1.21 17.69
C GLN A 75 5.05 2.68 18.11
N ILE A 76 3.96 3.15 18.69
CA ILE A 76 3.84 4.51 19.24
C ILE A 76 4.23 4.41 20.72
N ASP A 77 5.37 5.02 21.06
CA ASP A 77 5.87 5.17 22.43
C ASP A 77 5.07 6.21 23.22
#